data_AF-A0A7C9VAI7-F1
#
_entry.id   AF-A0A7C9VAI7-F1
#
_cell.length_a   1.000
_cell.length_b   1.000
_cell.length_c   1.000
_cell.angle_alpha   90.00
_cell.angle_beta   90.00
_cell.angle_gamma   90.00
#
_symmetry.space_group_name_H-M   'P 1'
#
loop_
_entity.id
_entity.type
_entity.pdbx_description
1 polymer ?
#
loop_
_entity_poly.entity_id
_entity_poly.type
_entity_poly.pdbx_seq_one_letter_code
_entity_poly.pdbx_strand_id
1 'polypeptide(L)'
;MAALESERPSGFPFHEAEQPDDEFHIGAANGSISLFAALVLPEVAEWRPVLDRLGISFDDSVVIASRAGVNGTTFQAEILVSGLVTEVAFYRAIADELGMKFEARINPHSLMLGEEQALTMLRQAPAKGAARIEDGFGRIVLLIAPDLAGWKQLQRIRGGELSRRARIVAPAVLRQAVLRRSRKILTERALTGLSDQRPDCSARSVLSAWQAFFLGAFAVAVPTALLLRSTAFFVLLHVLFSVFFLACVALRIAAAFWFEKRPPQKPSVALSPKMPVYSVLVALHGEAEVVPQLLVALSKLQWPRSKLEIKLVCEEDDKATIQAIRAHPLRSYVEVVSVPASLPRTKPKALAYALPLTSGEFVVLYDAEDRPHPMQLMEAWQRFAAADAELACLQAPLEISNRRASLISNMFGFEYAGLFRRLLPWLAAHRLVLPLGGTSNHFRRSALEEVGGWDPYNVTEDADLGLRLARFGYRADTLSCPTREDGPEDFDTWLAQRKRWFKGWIQTFKILPKALI
;
A
#
# COMPACT_ATOMS: atom_id res chain seq x y z
N MET A 1 -40.19 22.36 -31.78
CA MET A 1 -39.77 20.95 -31.84
C MET A 1 -38.26 20.95 -32.00
N ALA A 2 -37.45 21.15 -30.95
CA ALA A 2 -37.12 20.18 -29.88
C ALA A 2 -36.70 18.83 -30.48
N ALA A 3 -35.53 18.23 -30.22
CA ALA A 3 -34.42 18.54 -29.32
C ALA A 3 -33.18 17.77 -29.82
N LEU A 4 -31.99 18.34 -29.66
CA LEU A 4 -30.70 17.64 -29.68
C LEU A 4 -29.91 18.23 -28.50
N GLU A 5 -30.18 17.71 -27.30
CA GLU A 5 -29.35 17.96 -26.12
C GLU A 5 -28.33 16.84 -25.98
N SER A 6 -27.08 17.26 -25.91
CA SER A 6 -25.90 16.45 -25.66
C SER A 6 -25.86 16.00 -24.20
N GLU A 7 -25.90 14.69 -23.97
CA GLU A 7 -25.50 14.10 -22.69
C GLU A 7 -23.98 14.29 -22.51
N ARG A 8 -23.59 15.12 -21.54
CA ARG A 8 -22.25 15.08 -20.95
C ARG A 8 -22.24 13.95 -19.91
N PRO A 9 -21.29 13.01 -19.94
CA PRO A 9 -21.17 12.03 -18.86
C PRO A 9 -20.67 12.73 -17.60
N SER A 10 -21.52 12.71 -16.56
CA SER A 10 -21.24 13.14 -15.20
C SER A 10 -20.48 12.04 -14.42
N GLY A 11 -19.57 12.47 -13.52
CA GLY A 11 -18.97 11.62 -12.49
C GLY A 11 -17.56 11.09 -12.80
N PHE A 12 -16.53 11.88 -12.51
CA PHE A 12 -15.14 11.42 -12.51
C PHE A 12 -14.60 11.29 -11.07
N PRO A 13 -14.02 10.15 -10.66
CA PRO A 13 -13.76 9.79 -9.25
C PRO A 13 -12.69 10.63 -8.53
N PHE A 14 -11.97 11.48 -9.25
CA PHE A 14 -11.00 12.41 -8.69
C PHE A 14 -11.45 13.87 -8.73
N HIS A 15 -12.63 14.15 -9.28
CA HIS A 15 -13.06 15.51 -9.59
C HIS A 15 -14.00 16.16 -8.55
N GLU A 16 -14.57 15.36 -7.65
CA GLU A 16 -15.45 15.86 -6.59
C GLU A 16 -14.70 15.96 -5.27
N ALA A 17 -14.14 17.15 -5.02
CA ALA A 17 -14.20 17.69 -3.68
C ALA A 17 -15.57 18.37 -3.59
N GLU A 18 -16.50 17.80 -2.82
CA GLU A 18 -17.68 18.55 -2.38
C GLU A 18 -17.17 19.83 -1.72
N GLN A 19 -17.46 20.97 -2.37
CA GLN A 19 -17.40 22.27 -1.72
C GLN A 19 -18.42 22.21 -0.57
N PRO A 20 -18.04 22.54 0.68
CA PRO A 20 -19.05 22.87 1.66
C PRO A 20 -19.70 24.18 1.19
N ASP A 21 -20.95 24.09 0.76
CA ASP A 21 -21.83 25.25 0.55
C ASP A 21 -22.09 25.91 1.91
N ASP A 22 -21.19 26.80 2.30
CA ASP A 22 -21.44 27.90 3.23
C ASP A 22 -20.71 29.12 2.67
N GLU A 23 -21.39 29.86 1.78
CA GLU A 23 -20.96 31.16 1.28
C GLU A 23 -20.90 32.18 2.43
N PHE A 24 -19.76 32.23 3.13
CA PHE A 24 -19.36 33.43 3.86
C PHE A 24 -18.80 34.45 2.86
N HIS A 25 -19.71 35.21 2.24
CA HIS A 25 -19.34 36.40 1.48
C HIS A 25 -18.79 37.48 2.43
N ILE A 26 -17.47 37.49 2.64
CA ILE A 26 -16.76 38.66 3.15
C ILE A 26 -16.31 39.47 1.95
N GLY A 27 -17.14 40.42 1.52
CA GLY A 27 -16.72 41.47 0.59
C GLY A 27 -15.69 42.36 1.30
N ALA A 28 -14.45 42.37 0.82
CA ALA A 28 -13.41 43.21 1.41
C ALA A 28 -12.34 43.63 0.40
N ALA A 29 -11.95 44.89 0.54
CA ALA A 29 -11.02 45.61 -0.31
C ALA A 29 -9.67 44.88 -0.46
N ASN A 30 -9.25 44.66 -1.72
CA ASN A 30 -8.10 43.86 -2.17
C ASN A 30 -6.71 44.21 -1.55
N GLY A 31 -6.58 45.26 -0.74
CA GLY A 31 -5.30 45.69 -0.16
C GLY A 31 -5.01 45.19 1.26
N SER A 32 -6.00 45.09 2.13
CA SER A 32 -5.79 44.86 3.58
C SER A 32 -5.76 43.37 3.96
N ILE A 33 -6.55 42.53 3.29
CA ILE A 33 -6.58 41.08 3.51
C ILE A 33 -5.25 40.43 3.10
N SER A 34 -4.63 40.91 2.03
CA SER A 34 -3.33 40.43 1.54
C SER A 34 -2.24 40.57 2.61
N LEU A 35 -2.21 41.68 3.34
CA LEU A 35 -1.22 41.94 4.37
C LEU A 35 -1.44 41.08 5.63
N PHE A 36 -2.70 40.89 6.04
CA PHE A 36 -3.04 40.08 7.21
C PHE A 36 -2.78 38.59 6.96
N ALA A 37 -3.19 38.06 5.81
CA ALA A 37 -2.90 36.67 5.45
C ALA A 37 -1.40 36.44 5.21
N ALA A 38 -0.63 37.42 4.70
CA ALA A 38 0.83 37.30 4.62
C ALA A 38 1.52 37.27 6.01
N LEU A 39 0.93 37.91 7.03
CA LEU A 39 1.43 37.88 8.40
C LEU A 39 1.15 36.55 9.12
N VAL A 40 0.00 35.94 8.82
CA VAL A 40 -0.48 34.70 9.44
C VAL A 40 -0.01 33.44 8.70
N LEU A 41 0.16 33.53 7.37
CA LEU A 41 0.56 32.46 6.47
C LEU A 41 1.73 32.93 5.60
N PRO A 42 2.96 32.99 6.14
CA PRO A 42 4.13 33.51 5.44
C PRO A 42 4.44 32.74 4.14
N GLU A 43 4.05 31.47 4.08
CA GLU A 43 4.21 30.60 2.92
C GLU A 43 3.52 31.16 1.67
N VAL A 44 2.36 31.80 1.82
CA VAL A 44 1.62 32.39 0.68
C VAL A 44 2.42 33.52 0.03
N ALA A 45 3.04 34.37 0.86
CA ALA A 45 3.90 35.44 0.37
C ALA A 45 5.21 34.90 -0.25
N GLU A 46 5.81 33.89 0.38
CA GLU A 46 7.06 33.27 -0.10
C GLU A 46 6.89 32.58 -1.48
N TRP A 47 5.75 31.93 -1.73
CA TRP A 47 5.46 31.25 -2.98
C TRP A 47 4.85 32.17 -4.05
N ARG A 48 4.46 33.39 -3.70
CA ARG A 48 3.71 34.29 -4.59
C ARG A 48 4.33 34.45 -5.99
N PRO A 49 5.65 34.66 -6.16
CA PRO A 49 6.25 34.79 -7.49
C PRO A 49 6.05 33.56 -8.39
N VAL A 50 6.03 32.36 -7.80
CA VAL A 50 5.79 31.10 -8.52
C VAL A 50 4.30 30.93 -8.79
N LEU A 51 3.45 31.27 -7.83
CA LEU A 51 1.99 31.15 -7.92
C LEU A 51 1.40 32.10 -8.97
N ASP A 52 1.91 33.33 -9.06
CA ASP A 52 1.50 34.31 -10.07
C ASP A 52 1.79 33.80 -11.48
N ARG A 53 2.95 33.17 -11.70
CA ARG A 53 3.30 32.54 -12.99
C ARG A 53 2.38 31.38 -13.35
N LEU A 54 1.84 30.70 -12.35
CA LEU A 54 0.92 29.57 -12.52
C LEU A 54 -0.55 30.00 -12.57
N GLY A 55 -0.84 31.30 -12.39
CA GLY A 55 -2.21 31.83 -12.39
C GLY A 55 -3.04 31.40 -11.17
N ILE A 56 -2.41 31.06 -10.05
CA ILE A 56 -3.11 30.61 -8.84
C ILE A 56 -3.63 31.82 -8.05
N SER A 57 -4.92 31.78 -7.74
CA SER A 57 -5.59 32.87 -7.01
C SER A 57 -5.04 33.00 -5.59
N PHE A 58 -5.21 34.18 -5.00
CA PHE A 58 -4.83 34.40 -3.59
C PHE A 58 -5.65 33.50 -2.66
N ASP A 59 -6.95 33.37 -2.92
CA ASP A 59 -7.87 32.58 -2.10
C ASP A 59 -7.50 31.08 -2.12
N ASP A 60 -7.19 30.52 -3.28
CA ASP A 60 -6.68 29.14 -3.41
C ASP A 60 -5.40 28.95 -2.60
N SER A 61 -4.51 29.95 -2.63
CA SER A 61 -3.24 29.91 -1.90
C SER A 61 -3.47 29.88 -0.38
N VAL A 62 -4.44 30.65 0.13
CA VAL A 62 -4.81 30.65 1.55
C VAL A 62 -5.38 29.28 1.95
N VAL A 63 -6.24 28.69 1.13
CA VAL A 63 -6.82 27.35 1.39
C VAL A 63 -5.71 26.28 1.44
N ILE A 64 -4.77 26.31 0.49
CA ILE A 64 -3.63 25.38 0.45
C ILE A 64 -2.77 25.53 1.71
N ALA A 65 -2.41 26.74 2.09
CA ALA A 65 -1.59 27.00 3.27
C ALA A 65 -2.30 26.59 4.57
N SER A 66 -3.61 26.82 4.67
CA SER A 66 -4.43 26.35 5.79
C SER A 66 -4.42 24.83 5.90
N ARG A 67 -4.61 24.11 4.78
CA ARG A 67 -4.51 22.63 4.75
C ARG A 67 -3.13 22.15 5.16
N ALA A 68 -2.06 22.84 4.75
CA ALA A 68 -0.69 22.47 5.12
C ALA A 68 -0.49 22.57 6.64
N GLY A 69 -1.00 23.62 7.26
CA GLY A 69 -1.00 23.80 8.71
C GLY A 69 -1.77 22.71 9.46
N VAL A 70 -3.00 22.41 9.03
CA VAL A 70 -3.86 21.38 9.65
C VAL A 70 -3.23 19.99 9.52
N ASN A 71 -2.70 19.67 8.34
CA ASN A 71 -2.12 18.37 8.05
C ASN A 71 -0.69 18.24 8.59
N GLY A 72 -0.01 19.32 8.97
CA GLY A 72 1.40 19.30 9.32
C GLY A 72 2.29 18.91 8.13
N THR A 73 1.96 19.41 6.94
CA THR A 73 2.67 19.17 5.66
C THR A 73 3.21 20.49 5.11
N THR A 74 3.87 20.47 3.96
CA THR A 74 4.34 21.69 3.31
C THR A 74 3.30 22.23 2.34
N PHE A 75 3.29 23.55 2.14
CA PHE A 75 2.51 24.20 1.08
C PHE A 75 2.65 23.50 -0.28
N GLN A 76 3.87 23.10 -0.62
CA GLN A 76 4.20 22.40 -1.86
C GLN A 76 3.54 21.03 -1.96
N ALA A 77 3.45 20.28 -0.86
CA ALA A 77 2.77 18.99 -0.86
C ALA A 77 1.26 19.19 -1.10
N GLU A 78 0.65 20.19 -0.46
CA GLU A 78 -0.78 20.48 -0.58
C GLU A 78 -1.18 21.00 -1.98
N ILE A 79 -0.38 21.89 -2.59
CA ILE A 79 -0.66 22.38 -3.95
C ILE A 79 -0.53 21.27 -5.01
N LEU A 80 0.37 20.31 -4.81
CA LEU A 80 0.53 19.18 -5.73
C LEU A 80 -0.60 18.16 -5.61
N VAL A 81 -1.20 18.00 -4.43
CA VAL A 81 -2.35 17.09 -4.26
C VAL A 81 -3.69 17.75 -4.55
N SER A 82 -3.78 19.09 -4.50
CA SER A 82 -5.01 19.83 -4.86
C SER A 82 -5.39 19.63 -6.32
N GLY A 83 -4.41 19.36 -7.19
CA GLY A 83 -4.63 19.17 -8.62
C GLY A 83 -4.83 20.46 -9.41
N LEU A 84 -4.66 21.63 -8.77
CA LEU A 84 -4.69 22.93 -9.47
C LEU A 84 -3.52 23.08 -10.44
N VAL A 85 -2.38 22.45 -10.13
CA VAL A 85 -1.18 22.46 -10.97
C VAL A 85 -0.62 21.06 -11.11
N THR A 86 0.01 20.79 -12.25
CA THR A 86 0.81 19.58 -12.41
C THR A 86 2.19 19.77 -11.77
N GLU A 87 2.78 18.68 -11.29
CA GLU A 87 4.13 18.73 -10.69
C GLU A 87 5.17 19.31 -11.66
N VAL A 88 5.13 18.90 -12.94
CA VAL A 88 6.02 19.43 -13.96
C VAL A 88 5.85 20.93 -14.16
N ALA A 89 4.61 21.44 -14.19
CA ALA A 89 4.36 22.87 -14.31
C ALA A 89 4.86 23.64 -13.09
N PHE A 90 4.62 23.12 -11.89
CA PHE A 90 5.06 23.75 -10.64
C PHE A 90 6.59 23.89 -10.57
N TYR A 91 7.32 22.79 -10.83
CA TYR A 91 8.79 22.82 -10.79
C TYR A 91 9.42 23.56 -11.97
N ARG A 92 8.71 23.68 -13.11
CA ARG A 92 9.13 24.57 -14.21
C ARG A 92 9.02 26.04 -13.80
N ALA A 93 7.90 26.44 -13.18
CA ALA A 93 7.73 27.80 -12.68
C ALA A 93 8.78 28.18 -11.62
N ILE A 94 9.16 27.22 -10.75
CA ILE A 94 10.31 27.35 -9.82
C ILE A 94 11.60 27.63 -10.59
N ALA A 95 11.89 26.85 -11.64
CA ALA A 95 13.11 27.02 -12.43
C ALA A 95 13.16 28.38 -13.14
N ASP A 96 12.04 28.80 -13.73
CA ASP A 96 11.89 30.08 -14.42
C ASP A 96 12.08 31.26 -13.46
N GLU A 97 11.52 31.17 -12.25
CA GLU A 97 11.69 32.19 -11.23
C GLU A 97 13.15 32.27 -10.73
N LEU A 98 13.85 31.15 -10.63
CA LEU A 98 15.25 31.11 -10.22
C LEU A 98 16.24 31.41 -11.36
N GLY A 99 15.78 31.51 -12.61
CA GLY A 99 16.65 31.61 -13.78
C GLY A 99 17.53 30.37 -14.00
N MET A 100 17.06 29.20 -13.55
CA MET A 100 17.74 27.91 -13.68
C MET A 100 17.12 27.09 -14.81
N LYS A 101 17.88 26.14 -15.37
CA LYS A 101 17.33 25.23 -16.39
C LYS A 101 16.42 24.18 -15.74
N PHE A 102 15.24 23.96 -16.31
CA PHE A 102 14.38 22.84 -15.96
C PHE A 102 14.74 21.59 -16.76
N GLU A 103 14.96 20.47 -16.08
CA GLU A 103 15.23 19.17 -16.70
C GLU A 103 13.95 18.31 -16.71
N ALA A 104 13.38 18.12 -17.89
CA ALA A 104 12.14 17.37 -18.04
C ALA A 104 12.36 15.85 -18.15
N ARG A 105 13.57 15.41 -18.52
CA ARG A 105 13.90 14.00 -18.74
C ARG A 105 15.31 13.72 -18.26
N ILE A 106 15.49 12.61 -17.55
CA ILE A 106 16.80 12.16 -17.08
C ILE A 106 17.13 10.82 -17.75
N ASN A 107 18.35 10.67 -18.25
CA ASN A 107 18.87 9.37 -18.63
C ASN A 107 19.23 8.57 -17.36
N PRO A 108 18.58 7.42 -17.07
CA PRO A 108 18.86 6.64 -15.86
C PRO A 108 20.32 6.18 -15.73
N HIS A 109 21.01 5.98 -16.86
CA HIS A 109 22.39 5.51 -16.89
C HIS A 109 23.41 6.61 -16.56
N SER A 110 23.07 7.89 -16.77
CA SER A 110 23.97 9.00 -16.45
C SER A 110 23.92 9.42 -14.97
N LEU A 111 22.98 8.87 -14.18
CA LEU A 111 22.92 9.11 -12.75
C LEU A 111 24.21 8.59 -12.08
N MET A 112 24.77 9.36 -11.17
CA MET A 112 25.93 8.97 -10.37
C MET A 112 25.46 8.66 -8.95
N LEU A 113 24.86 7.48 -8.77
CA LEU A 113 24.29 7.03 -7.49
C LEU A 113 24.74 5.60 -7.19
N GLY A 114 25.18 5.37 -5.96
CA GLY A 114 25.36 4.03 -5.40
C GLY A 114 24.02 3.35 -5.11
N GLU A 115 24.02 2.04 -4.96
CA GLU A 115 22.79 1.25 -4.79
C GLU A 115 22.01 1.63 -3.53
N GLU A 116 22.68 1.71 -2.38
CA GLU A 116 22.05 2.10 -1.10
C GLU A 116 21.47 3.52 -1.14
N GLN A 117 22.16 4.44 -1.81
CA GLN A 117 21.67 5.80 -2.00
C GLN A 117 20.42 5.82 -2.90
N ALA A 118 20.42 5.05 -3.98
CA ALA A 118 19.27 4.93 -4.88
C ALA A 118 18.04 4.37 -4.14
N LEU A 119 18.22 3.33 -3.33
CA LEU A 119 17.14 2.75 -2.54
C LEU A 119 16.62 3.70 -1.45
N THR A 120 17.51 4.43 -0.80
CA THR A 120 17.13 5.48 0.17
C THR A 120 16.31 6.58 -0.50
N MET A 121 16.68 6.99 -1.71
CA MET A 121 15.91 7.98 -2.49
C MET A 121 14.54 7.43 -2.91
N LEU A 122 14.44 6.14 -3.24
CA LEU A 122 13.16 5.50 -3.60
C LEU A 122 12.25 5.28 -2.39
N ARG A 123 12.81 5.15 -1.19
CA ARG A 123 12.04 5.04 0.05
C ARG A 123 11.41 6.38 0.48
N GLN A 124 11.89 7.51 -0.01
CA GLN A 124 11.34 8.83 0.31
C GLN A 124 10.31 9.24 -0.76
N ALA A 125 9.09 9.56 -0.33
CA ALA A 125 8.06 10.12 -1.21
C ALA A 125 7.69 11.56 -0.74
N PRO A 126 7.77 12.57 -1.63
CA PRO A 126 8.48 12.56 -2.91
C PRO A 126 10.00 12.35 -2.72
N ALA A 127 10.71 11.89 -3.75
CA ALA A 127 12.17 11.69 -3.69
C ALA A 127 12.84 13.05 -3.44
N LYS A 128 13.26 13.29 -2.20
CA LYS A 128 13.92 14.53 -1.80
C LYS A 128 15.40 14.47 -2.16
N GLY A 129 15.95 15.65 -2.44
CA GLY A 129 17.39 15.85 -2.49
C GLY A 129 17.93 16.11 -3.88
N ALA A 130 19.23 15.90 -4.01
CA ALA A 130 19.98 16.21 -5.21
C ALA A 130 20.66 14.97 -5.75
N ALA A 131 20.62 14.80 -7.07
CA ALA A 131 21.34 13.75 -7.77
C ALA A 131 22.36 14.37 -8.72
N ARG A 132 23.47 13.68 -8.95
CA ARG A 132 24.46 14.10 -9.94
C ARG A 132 24.25 13.30 -11.22
N ILE A 133 24.36 14.00 -12.35
CA ILE A 133 24.43 13.36 -13.66
C ILE A 133 25.68 13.81 -14.39
N GLU A 134 26.20 12.95 -15.24
CA GLU A 134 27.15 13.33 -16.28
C GLU A 134 26.37 13.78 -17.53
N ASP A 135 26.64 14.99 -18.03
CA ASP A 135 26.08 15.46 -19.28
C ASP A 135 26.76 14.78 -20.49
N GLY A 136 26.19 14.89 -21.69
CA GLY A 136 26.76 14.30 -22.91
C GLY A 136 28.13 14.85 -23.31
N PHE A 137 28.68 15.82 -22.57
CA PHE A 137 30.00 16.42 -22.76
C PHE A 137 30.96 16.10 -21.59
N GLY A 138 30.61 15.15 -20.72
CA GLY A 138 31.44 14.73 -19.58
C GLY A 138 31.43 15.68 -18.38
N ARG A 139 30.51 16.66 -18.34
CA ARG A 139 30.41 17.61 -17.23
C ARG A 139 29.40 17.14 -16.20
N ILE A 140 29.76 17.30 -14.93
CA ILE A 140 28.88 16.97 -13.81
C ILE A 140 27.84 18.09 -13.64
N VAL A 141 26.56 17.71 -13.71
CA VAL A 141 25.41 18.57 -13.49
C VAL A 141 24.67 18.10 -12.23
N LEU A 142 24.26 19.06 -11.40
CA LEU A 142 23.48 18.80 -10.21
C LEU A 142 21.98 18.91 -10.51
N LEU A 143 21.24 17.82 -10.38
CA LEU A 143 19.79 17.81 -10.42
C LEU A 143 19.24 18.11 -9.02
N ILE A 144 18.34 19.07 -8.89
CA ILE A 144 17.75 19.48 -7.61
C ILE A 144 16.23 19.40 -7.70
N ALA A 145 15.62 18.65 -6.80
CA ALA A 145 14.18 18.64 -6.56
C ALA A 145 13.91 19.38 -5.23
N PRO A 146 13.71 20.72 -5.26
CA PRO A 146 13.67 21.52 -4.04
C PRO A 146 12.37 21.35 -3.24
N ASP A 147 12.50 21.22 -1.92
CA ASP A 147 11.42 21.47 -0.97
C ASP A 147 11.46 22.94 -0.48
N LEU A 148 10.68 23.29 0.54
CA LEU A 148 10.61 24.67 1.06
C LEU A 148 11.98 25.16 1.57
N ALA A 149 12.74 24.29 2.22
CA ALA A 149 14.09 24.61 2.67
C ALA A 149 15.05 24.74 1.49
N GLY A 150 14.93 23.85 0.50
CA GLY A 150 15.65 23.91 -0.77
C GLY A 150 15.37 25.20 -1.53
N TRP A 151 14.12 25.66 -1.57
CA TRP A 151 13.72 26.91 -2.23
C TRP A 151 14.48 28.13 -1.68
N LYS A 152 14.52 28.31 -0.35
CA LYS A 152 15.25 29.41 0.29
C LYS A 152 16.76 29.35 0.03
N GLN A 153 17.33 28.14 0.03
CA GLN A 153 18.76 27.96 -0.29
C GLN A 153 19.06 28.28 -1.76
N LEU A 154 18.18 27.86 -2.68
CA LEU A 154 18.33 28.13 -4.11
C LEU A 154 18.23 29.63 -4.44
N GLN A 155 17.36 30.36 -3.76
CA GLN A 155 17.26 31.81 -3.90
C GLN A 155 18.57 32.52 -3.55
N ARG A 156 19.31 32.03 -2.55
CA ARG A 156 20.60 32.62 -2.12
C ARG A 156 21.73 32.43 -3.13
N ILE A 157 21.68 31.35 -3.92
CA ILE A 157 22.72 31.04 -4.93
C ILE A 157 22.33 31.45 -6.35
N ARG A 158 21.19 32.13 -6.50
CA ARG A 158 20.69 32.67 -7.77
C ARG A 158 21.75 33.58 -8.40
N GLY A 159 22.06 33.33 -9.67
CA GLY A 159 23.03 34.11 -10.45
C GLY A 159 24.51 33.74 -10.23
N GLY A 160 24.83 32.81 -9.32
CA GLY A 160 26.18 32.31 -9.11
C GLY A 160 26.63 31.24 -10.12
N GLU A 161 27.89 30.80 -10.03
CA GLU A 161 28.41 29.73 -10.90
C GLU A 161 27.66 28.39 -10.68
N LEU A 162 27.29 28.10 -9.42
CA LEU A 162 26.49 26.94 -9.03
C LEU A 162 25.12 26.90 -9.73
N SER A 163 24.46 28.05 -9.96
CA SER A 163 23.18 28.07 -10.66
C SER A 163 23.29 27.74 -12.15
N ARG A 164 24.50 27.89 -12.73
CA ARG A 164 24.78 27.46 -14.12
C ARG A 164 25.00 25.94 -14.23
N ARG A 165 25.42 25.30 -13.14
CA ARG A 165 25.69 23.84 -13.06
C ARG A 165 24.56 23.04 -12.40
N ALA A 166 23.53 23.72 -11.89
CA ALA A 166 22.34 23.12 -11.33
C ALA A 166 21.17 23.13 -12.33
N ARG A 167 20.33 22.10 -12.28
CA ARG A 167 19.06 22.01 -13.00
C ARG A 167 17.96 21.62 -12.04
N ILE A 168 16.81 22.27 -12.18
CA ILE A 168 15.61 21.94 -11.39
C ILE A 168 14.90 20.78 -12.07
N VAL A 169 14.47 19.81 -11.29
CA VAL A 169 13.71 18.66 -11.79
C VAL A 169 12.52 18.37 -10.88
N ALA A 170 11.41 17.91 -11.47
CA ALA A 170 10.28 17.42 -10.71
C ALA A 170 10.66 16.12 -9.96
N PRO A 171 10.33 15.98 -8.67
CA PRO A 171 10.58 14.77 -7.88
C PRO A 171 10.11 13.48 -8.55
N ALA A 172 8.93 13.44 -9.19
CA ALA A 172 8.48 12.25 -9.90
C ALA A 172 9.39 11.88 -11.09
N VAL A 173 9.96 12.86 -11.80
CA VAL A 173 10.90 12.61 -12.91
C VAL A 173 12.21 12.03 -12.39
N LEU A 174 12.74 12.60 -11.30
CA LEU A 174 13.94 12.07 -10.64
C LEU A 174 13.70 10.66 -10.12
N ARG A 175 12.58 10.44 -9.42
CA ARG A 175 12.16 9.15 -8.88
C ARG A 175 12.05 8.09 -9.97
N GLN A 176 11.40 8.39 -11.10
CA GLN A 176 11.30 7.46 -12.23
C GLN A 176 12.67 7.10 -12.82
N ALA A 177 13.61 8.05 -12.88
CA ALA A 177 14.96 7.77 -13.36
C ALA A 177 15.74 6.88 -12.39
N VAL A 178 15.66 7.14 -11.08
CA VAL A 178 16.26 6.30 -10.04
C VAL A 178 15.63 4.89 -10.04
N LEU A 179 14.31 4.80 -10.18
CA LEU A 179 13.60 3.52 -10.27
C LEU A 179 14.08 2.71 -11.46
N ARG A 180 14.14 3.32 -12.65
CA ARG A 180 14.63 2.67 -13.89
C ARG A 180 16.06 2.15 -13.75
N ARG A 181 16.95 2.93 -13.13
CA ARG A 181 18.33 2.53 -12.84
C ARG A 181 18.38 1.34 -11.87
N SER A 182 17.50 1.34 -10.86
CA SER A 182 17.53 0.37 -9.76
C SER A 182 16.69 -0.89 -10.02
N ARG A 183 16.14 -1.06 -11.23
CA ARG A 183 15.24 -2.18 -11.56
C ARG A 183 15.87 -3.54 -11.26
N LYS A 184 17.13 -3.75 -11.65
CA LYS A 184 17.82 -5.03 -11.45
C LYS A 184 17.94 -5.38 -9.97
N ILE A 185 18.48 -4.47 -9.17
CA ILE A 185 18.68 -4.70 -7.73
C ILE A 185 17.35 -4.84 -6.98
N LEU A 186 16.31 -4.09 -7.36
CA LEU A 186 14.97 -4.24 -6.78
C LEU A 186 14.36 -5.61 -7.10
N THR A 187 14.50 -6.09 -8.33
CA THR A 187 14.03 -7.42 -8.72
C THR A 187 14.79 -8.51 -7.97
N GLU A 188 16.12 -8.41 -7.88
CA GLU A 188 16.94 -9.37 -7.12
C GLU A 188 16.53 -9.40 -5.65
N ARG A 189 16.40 -8.24 -4.99
CA ARG A 189 15.91 -8.15 -3.60
C ARG A 189 14.50 -8.71 -3.42
N ALA A 190 13.59 -8.46 -4.37
CA ALA A 190 12.23 -8.99 -4.33
C ALA A 190 12.18 -10.51 -4.46
N LEU A 191 13.14 -11.12 -5.18
CA LEU A 191 13.20 -12.57 -5.40
C LEU A 191 13.95 -13.30 -4.29
N THR A 192 15.06 -12.74 -3.81
CA THR A 192 15.99 -13.48 -2.94
C THR A 192 16.17 -12.85 -1.56
N GLY A 193 15.70 -11.62 -1.33
CA GLY A 193 15.97 -10.87 -0.10
C GLY A 193 15.61 -11.63 1.17
N LEU A 194 14.42 -12.24 1.22
CA LEU A 194 14.01 -13.06 2.36
C LEU A 194 14.84 -14.35 2.46
N SER A 195 15.08 -15.06 1.35
CA SER A 195 15.82 -16.33 1.38
C SER A 195 17.30 -16.16 1.74
N ASP A 196 17.89 -15.03 1.36
CA ASP A 196 19.30 -14.74 1.58
C ASP A 196 19.56 -14.30 3.03
N GLN A 197 18.63 -13.54 3.61
CA GLN A 197 18.73 -13.07 5.00
C GLN A 197 18.22 -14.12 6.00
N ARG A 198 17.13 -14.80 5.67
CA ARG A 198 16.35 -15.69 6.56
C ARG A 198 15.84 -16.91 5.79
N PRO A 199 16.71 -17.87 5.44
CA PRO A 199 16.33 -19.06 4.68
C PRO A 199 15.31 -19.94 5.42
N ASP A 200 15.24 -19.86 6.76
CA ASP A 200 14.27 -20.52 7.63
C ASP A 200 12.85 -19.95 7.52
N CYS A 201 12.72 -18.75 6.97
CA CYS A 201 11.47 -18.02 6.78
C CYS A 201 10.94 -18.05 5.34
N SER A 202 11.65 -18.69 4.38
CA SER A 202 11.24 -18.73 2.97
C SER A 202 10.83 -20.12 2.50
N ALA A 203 9.78 -20.17 1.69
CA ALA A 203 9.28 -21.33 0.96
C ALA A 203 10.18 -21.74 -0.22
N ARG A 204 11.25 -20.98 -0.52
CA ARG A 204 12.18 -21.29 -1.61
C ARG A 204 12.82 -22.67 -1.47
N SER A 205 13.13 -23.08 -0.25
CA SER A 205 13.61 -24.43 0.04
C SER A 205 12.41 -25.35 0.32
N VAL A 206 12.37 -26.54 -0.28
CA VAL A 206 11.14 -27.37 -0.23
C VAL A 206 10.99 -28.12 1.10
N LEU A 207 12.01 -28.87 1.53
CA LEU A 207 12.01 -29.67 2.75
C LEU A 207 13.38 -29.59 3.44
N SER A 208 13.39 -29.54 4.78
CA SER A 208 14.60 -29.80 5.55
C SER A 208 14.91 -31.30 5.60
N ALA A 209 16.15 -31.65 5.94
CA ALA A 209 16.57 -33.06 6.07
C ALA A 209 15.69 -33.85 7.05
N TRP A 210 15.33 -33.23 8.19
CA TRP A 210 14.42 -33.83 9.17
C TRP A 210 13.00 -34.01 8.63
N GLN A 211 12.47 -33.03 7.90
CA GLN A 211 11.16 -33.17 7.25
C GLN A 211 11.17 -34.31 6.23
N ALA A 212 12.23 -34.44 5.43
CA ALA A 212 12.38 -35.54 4.50
C ALA A 212 12.47 -36.90 5.21
N PHE A 213 13.21 -36.98 6.32
CA PHE A 213 13.29 -38.19 7.16
C PHE A 213 11.92 -38.62 7.68
N PHE A 214 11.18 -37.71 8.33
CA PHE A 214 9.84 -38.03 8.85
C PHE A 214 8.85 -38.38 7.73
N LEU A 215 8.89 -37.66 6.60
CA LEU A 215 8.05 -37.99 5.45
C LEU A 215 8.36 -39.40 4.92
N GLY A 216 9.65 -39.77 4.83
CA GLY A 216 10.08 -41.12 4.48
C GLY A 216 9.62 -42.17 5.49
N ALA A 217 9.76 -41.88 6.79
CA ALA A 217 9.28 -42.75 7.86
C ALA A 217 7.76 -42.96 7.79
N PHE A 218 6.98 -41.90 7.57
CA PHE A 218 5.53 -41.99 7.38
C PHE A 218 5.16 -42.79 6.12
N ALA A 219 5.89 -42.59 5.02
CA ALA A 219 5.66 -43.30 3.76
C ALA A 219 5.86 -44.83 3.88
N VAL A 220 6.68 -45.28 4.83
CA VAL A 220 6.85 -46.70 5.15
C VAL A 220 5.85 -47.16 6.22
N ALA A 221 5.72 -46.41 7.31
CA ALA A 221 4.91 -46.79 8.47
C ALA A 221 3.42 -46.92 8.14
N VAL A 222 2.87 -46.02 7.29
CA VAL A 222 1.45 -46.02 6.95
C VAL A 222 1.04 -47.27 6.14
N PRO A 223 1.72 -47.64 5.02
CA PRO A 223 1.44 -48.90 4.34
C PRO A 223 1.66 -50.12 5.25
N THR A 224 2.72 -50.15 6.05
CA THR A 224 2.98 -51.26 6.98
C THR A 224 1.84 -51.41 8.01
N ALA A 225 1.36 -50.32 8.61
CA ALA A 225 0.23 -50.35 9.53
C ALA A 225 -1.07 -50.81 8.85
N LEU A 226 -1.31 -50.35 7.62
CA LEU A 226 -2.47 -50.74 6.82
C LEU A 226 -2.45 -52.24 6.49
N LEU A 227 -1.29 -52.80 6.15
CA LEU A 227 -1.12 -54.23 5.83
C LEU A 227 -1.22 -55.13 7.07
N LEU A 228 -0.62 -54.72 8.19
CA LEU A 228 -0.58 -55.56 9.40
C LEU A 228 -1.86 -55.47 10.24
N ARG A 229 -2.50 -54.30 10.31
CA ARG A 229 -3.60 -53.99 11.24
C ARG A 229 -4.62 -53.00 10.63
N SER A 230 -5.12 -53.29 9.43
CA SER A 230 -6.05 -52.41 8.68
C SER A 230 -7.22 -51.86 9.52
N THR A 231 -7.95 -52.71 10.24
CA THR A 231 -9.09 -52.28 11.07
C THR A 231 -8.66 -51.31 12.17
N ALA A 232 -7.60 -51.62 12.91
CA ALA A 232 -7.11 -50.75 13.98
C ALA A 232 -6.59 -49.42 13.44
N PHE A 233 -5.94 -49.44 12.27
CA PHE A 233 -5.47 -48.25 11.56
C PHE A 233 -6.64 -47.31 11.18
N PHE A 234 -7.70 -47.84 10.57
CA PHE A 234 -8.88 -47.03 10.21
C PHE A 234 -9.64 -46.51 11.43
N VAL A 235 -9.75 -47.31 12.50
CA VAL A 235 -10.35 -46.86 13.77
C VAL A 235 -9.54 -45.73 14.38
N LEU A 236 -8.20 -45.87 14.45
CA LEU A 236 -7.33 -44.80 14.95
C LEU A 236 -7.48 -43.53 14.13
N LEU A 237 -7.44 -43.63 12.79
CA LEU A 237 -7.58 -42.48 11.90
C LEU A 237 -8.95 -41.80 12.06
N HIS A 238 -10.02 -42.59 12.19
CA HIS A 238 -11.37 -42.10 12.44
C HIS A 238 -11.47 -41.37 13.79
N VAL A 239 -10.90 -41.93 14.87
CA VAL A 239 -10.88 -41.29 16.19
C VAL A 239 -10.08 -39.99 16.15
N LEU A 240 -8.89 -40.00 15.55
CA LEU A 240 -8.04 -38.81 15.43
C LEU A 240 -8.76 -37.69 14.65
N PHE A 241 -9.34 -38.00 13.48
CA PHE A 241 -10.07 -37.00 12.70
C PHE A 241 -11.35 -36.54 13.39
N SER A 242 -12.08 -37.42 14.07
CA SER A 242 -13.28 -37.06 14.83
C SER A 242 -12.95 -36.13 16.00
N VAL A 243 -11.89 -36.43 16.76
CA VAL A 243 -11.42 -35.58 17.86
C VAL A 243 -10.94 -34.24 17.32
N PHE A 244 -10.15 -34.22 16.25
CA PHE A 244 -9.70 -32.98 15.62
C PHE A 244 -10.86 -32.13 15.10
N PHE A 245 -11.83 -32.75 14.40
CA PHE A 245 -13.03 -32.08 13.93
C PHE A 245 -13.85 -31.51 15.08
N LEU A 246 -14.08 -32.30 16.13
CA LEU A 246 -14.84 -31.85 17.31
C LEU A 246 -14.11 -30.71 18.04
N ALA A 247 -12.78 -30.74 18.13
CA ALA A 247 -11.99 -29.65 18.68
C ALA A 247 -12.13 -28.36 17.85
N CYS A 248 -12.10 -28.46 16.52
CA CYS A 248 -12.33 -27.32 15.63
C CYS A 248 -13.74 -26.74 15.78
N VAL A 249 -14.75 -27.61 15.89
CA VAL A 249 -16.16 -27.20 16.13
C VAL A 249 -16.30 -26.53 17.49
N ALA A 250 -15.74 -27.12 18.56
CA ALA A 250 -15.77 -26.56 19.90
C ALA A 250 -15.09 -25.18 19.94
N LEU A 251 -13.95 -25.01 19.26
CA LEU A 251 -13.26 -23.74 19.12
C LEU A 251 -14.15 -22.69 18.43
N ARG A 252 -14.79 -23.04 17.30
CA ARG A 252 -15.68 -22.13 16.58
C ARG A 252 -16.91 -21.76 17.40
N ILE A 253 -17.47 -22.70 18.15
CA ILE A 253 -18.58 -22.47 19.08
C ILE A 253 -18.13 -21.50 20.18
N ALA A 254 -16.97 -21.73 20.79
CA ALA A 254 -16.40 -20.85 21.81
C ALA A 254 -16.19 -19.42 21.27
N ALA A 255 -15.66 -19.29 20.06
CA ALA A 255 -15.49 -17.99 19.40
C ALA A 255 -16.83 -17.33 19.03
N ALA A 256 -17.85 -18.10 18.63
CA ALA A 256 -19.16 -17.58 18.28
C ALA A 256 -19.91 -17.01 19.50
N PHE A 257 -19.76 -17.64 20.66
CA PHE A 257 -20.34 -17.19 21.94
C PHE A 257 -19.47 -16.16 22.66
N TRP A 258 -18.28 -15.86 22.15
CA TRP A 258 -17.46 -14.79 22.68
C TRP A 258 -17.97 -13.44 22.18
N PHE A 259 -18.32 -12.59 23.13
CA PHE A 259 -18.67 -11.21 22.89
C PHE A 259 -17.61 -10.34 23.53
N GLU A 260 -16.99 -9.50 22.72
CA GLU A 260 -16.06 -8.51 23.23
C GLU A 260 -16.81 -7.57 24.17
N LYS A 261 -16.33 -7.48 25.41
CA LYS A 261 -17.01 -6.71 26.47
C LYS A 261 -17.05 -5.20 26.17
N ARG A 262 -16.22 -4.72 25.22
CA ARG A 262 -16.19 -3.33 24.76
C ARG A 262 -16.45 -3.33 23.26
N PRO A 263 -17.51 -2.65 22.79
CA PRO A 263 -17.68 -2.48 21.35
C PRO A 263 -16.48 -1.71 20.79
N PRO A 264 -16.04 -2.01 19.56
CA PRO A 264 -14.98 -1.26 18.92
C PRO A 264 -15.37 0.22 18.88
N GLN A 265 -14.43 1.07 19.30
CA GLN A 265 -14.64 2.51 19.27
C GLN A 265 -14.81 2.92 17.81
N LYS A 266 -15.91 3.64 17.51
CA LYS A 266 -16.12 4.17 16.16
C LYS A 266 -14.95 5.09 15.83
N PRO A 267 -14.26 4.90 14.70
CA PRO A 267 -13.16 5.77 14.33
C PRO A 267 -13.71 7.18 14.13
N SER A 268 -13.05 8.16 14.74
CA SER A 268 -13.36 9.58 14.53
C SER A 268 -12.45 10.15 13.45
N VAL A 269 -12.95 11.10 12.67
CA VAL A 269 -12.09 11.90 11.79
C VAL A 269 -11.29 12.85 12.68
N ALA A 270 -10.07 12.46 13.02
CA ALA A 270 -9.15 13.32 13.76
C ALA A 270 -8.13 13.90 12.78
N LEU A 271 -8.26 15.19 12.47
CA LEU A 271 -7.21 15.91 11.75
C LEU A 271 -6.09 16.22 12.75
N SER A 272 -4.93 15.61 12.55
CA SER A 272 -3.76 15.86 13.40
C SER A 272 -2.51 16.04 12.56
N PRO A 273 -1.69 17.07 12.85
CA PRO A 273 -0.35 17.20 12.27
C PRO A 273 0.53 15.97 12.50
N LYS A 274 0.23 15.15 13.52
CA LYS A 274 0.96 13.93 13.89
C LYS A 274 0.60 12.71 13.03
N MET A 275 -0.43 12.77 12.19
CA MET A 275 -0.75 11.66 11.29
C MET A 275 0.47 11.35 10.40
N PRO A 276 0.93 10.11 10.27
CA PRO A 276 2.09 9.81 9.45
C PRO A 276 1.72 9.68 7.96
N VAL A 277 2.72 9.45 7.12
CA VAL A 277 2.46 8.99 5.76
C VAL A 277 1.91 7.56 5.82
N TYR A 278 0.88 7.27 5.03
CA TYR A 278 0.24 5.96 4.92
C TYR A 278 0.41 5.43 3.50
N SER A 279 0.97 4.23 3.38
CA SER A 279 1.18 3.56 2.10
C SER A 279 0.08 2.57 1.80
N VAL A 280 -0.51 2.67 0.62
CA VAL A 280 -1.46 1.70 0.07
C VAL A 280 -0.80 1.00 -1.10
N LEU A 281 -0.68 -0.32 -1.01
CA LEU A 281 -0.25 -1.17 -2.11
C LEU A 281 -1.47 -1.88 -2.69
N VAL A 282 -1.63 -1.81 -4.01
CA VAL A 282 -2.63 -2.60 -4.73
C VAL A 282 -1.91 -3.39 -5.80
N ALA A 283 -1.95 -4.72 -5.72
CA ALA A 283 -1.37 -5.59 -6.74
C ALA A 283 -2.43 -5.82 -7.82
N LEU A 284 -2.05 -5.65 -9.10
CA LEU A 284 -2.94 -5.89 -10.22
C LEU A 284 -2.34 -6.85 -11.26
N HIS A 285 -3.15 -7.79 -11.74
CA HIS A 285 -2.79 -8.68 -12.85
C HIS A 285 -4.00 -9.15 -13.65
N GLY A 286 -4.18 -8.59 -14.86
CA GLY A 286 -5.27 -8.93 -15.77
C GLY A 286 -6.62 -8.32 -15.39
N GLU A 287 -6.62 -7.19 -14.66
CA GLU A 287 -7.83 -6.63 -14.02
C GLU A 287 -8.23 -5.28 -14.62
N ALA A 288 -7.98 -5.08 -15.91
CA ALA A 288 -8.29 -3.84 -16.63
C ALA A 288 -9.74 -3.36 -16.44
N GLU A 289 -10.69 -4.30 -16.34
CA GLU A 289 -12.13 -4.01 -16.17
C GLU A 289 -12.48 -3.47 -14.77
N VAL A 290 -11.70 -3.83 -13.75
CA VAL A 290 -11.97 -3.47 -12.34
C VAL A 290 -11.37 -2.10 -11.99
N VAL A 291 -10.41 -1.60 -12.78
CA VAL A 291 -9.69 -0.35 -12.55
C VAL A 291 -10.60 0.85 -12.23
N PRO A 292 -11.71 1.12 -12.95
CA PRO A 292 -12.56 2.27 -12.62
C PRO A 292 -13.16 2.17 -11.20
N GLN A 293 -13.66 0.99 -10.82
CA GLN A 293 -14.18 0.73 -9.48
C GLN A 293 -13.10 0.87 -8.41
N LEU A 294 -11.91 0.33 -8.67
CA LEU A 294 -10.76 0.44 -7.77
C LEU A 294 -10.41 1.91 -7.48
N LEU A 295 -10.29 2.74 -8.52
CA LEU A 295 -9.94 4.16 -8.36
C LEU A 295 -11.00 4.92 -7.56
N VAL A 296 -12.29 4.60 -7.76
CA VAL A 296 -13.41 5.13 -6.94
C VAL A 296 -13.30 4.67 -5.49
N ALA A 297 -13.00 3.39 -5.24
CA ALA A 297 -12.90 2.85 -3.89
C ALA A 297 -11.74 3.50 -3.11
N LEU A 298 -10.58 3.61 -3.75
CA LEU A 298 -9.39 4.26 -3.18
C LEU A 298 -9.59 5.76 -2.95
N SER A 299 -10.35 6.45 -3.82
CA SER A 299 -10.65 7.87 -3.62
C SER A 299 -11.55 8.11 -2.42
N LYS A 300 -12.30 7.13 -1.93
CA LYS A 300 -13.15 7.26 -0.73
C LYS A 300 -12.40 7.13 0.60
N LEU A 301 -11.14 6.65 0.58
CA LEU A 301 -10.33 6.52 1.79
C LEU A 301 -10.12 7.88 2.47
N GLN A 302 -10.45 7.95 3.75
CA GLN A 302 -10.34 9.14 4.60
C GLN A 302 -8.93 9.22 5.19
N TRP A 303 -8.06 9.94 4.49
CA TRP A 303 -6.70 10.26 4.93
C TRP A 303 -6.24 11.56 4.25
N PRO A 304 -5.41 12.41 4.91
CA PRO A 304 -4.84 13.57 4.26
C PRO A 304 -4.10 13.19 2.97
N ARG A 305 -4.50 13.76 1.83
CA ARG A 305 -3.97 13.35 0.50
C ARG A 305 -2.48 13.57 0.37
N SER A 306 -1.95 14.60 1.01
CA SER A 306 -0.51 14.92 1.11
C SER A 306 0.29 13.92 1.97
N LYS A 307 -0.40 13.07 2.74
CA LYS A 307 0.18 11.99 3.57
C LYS A 307 -0.32 10.61 3.14
N LEU A 308 -0.98 10.51 1.99
CA LEU A 308 -1.37 9.25 1.39
C LEU A 308 -0.42 8.96 0.24
N GLU A 309 0.02 7.72 0.09
CA GLU A 309 0.65 7.25 -1.12
C GLU A 309 -0.02 5.95 -1.57
N ILE A 310 -0.36 5.86 -2.84
CA ILE A 310 -1.01 4.71 -3.45
C ILE A 310 -0.10 4.18 -4.54
N LYS A 311 0.33 2.92 -4.43
CA LYS A 311 1.12 2.22 -5.45
C LYS A 311 0.23 1.19 -6.12
N LEU A 312 -0.06 1.42 -7.40
CA LEU A 312 -0.72 0.45 -8.26
C LEU A 312 0.38 -0.41 -8.90
N VAL A 313 0.55 -1.62 -8.39
CA VAL A 313 1.66 -2.51 -8.72
C VAL A 313 1.22 -3.48 -9.81
N CYS A 314 1.74 -3.31 -11.02
CA CYS A 314 1.38 -4.11 -12.18
C CYS A 314 2.61 -4.83 -12.73
N GLU A 315 2.45 -6.05 -13.23
CA GLU A 315 3.49 -6.66 -14.07
C GLU A 315 3.68 -5.83 -15.34
N GLU A 316 4.91 -5.61 -15.77
CA GLU A 316 5.20 -4.69 -16.88
C GLU A 316 4.61 -5.12 -18.23
N ASP A 317 4.35 -6.41 -18.40
CA ASP A 317 3.76 -7.00 -19.60
C ASP A 317 2.22 -7.00 -19.57
N ASP A 318 1.59 -6.62 -18.45
CA ASP A 318 0.15 -6.40 -18.35
C ASP A 318 -0.25 -5.03 -18.93
N LYS A 319 -0.11 -4.92 -20.26
CA LYS A 319 -0.37 -3.69 -21.00
C LYS A 319 -1.83 -3.24 -20.90
N ALA A 320 -2.77 -4.18 -20.82
CA ALA A 320 -4.20 -3.87 -20.77
C ALA A 320 -4.55 -3.14 -19.47
N THR A 321 -4.15 -3.68 -18.32
CA THR A 321 -4.39 -3.04 -17.02
C THR A 321 -3.65 -1.71 -16.89
N ILE A 322 -2.38 -1.65 -17.32
CA ILE A 322 -1.60 -0.40 -17.29
C ILE A 322 -2.25 0.67 -18.17
N GLN A 323 -2.77 0.31 -19.34
CA GLN A 323 -3.46 1.25 -20.22
C GLN A 323 -4.79 1.73 -19.60
N ALA A 324 -5.57 0.82 -19.00
CA ALA A 324 -6.80 1.18 -18.29
C ALA A 324 -6.54 2.17 -17.15
N ILE A 325 -5.48 1.96 -16.38
CA ILE A 325 -5.06 2.90 -15.31
C ILE A 325 -4.66 4.24 -15.91
N ARG A 326 -3.83 4.25 -16.97
CA ARG A 326 -3.33 5.49 -17.60
C ARG A 326 -4.41 6.27 -18.36
N ALA A 327 -5.54 5.66 -18.68
CA ALA A 327 -6.69 6.35 -19.25
C ALA A 327 -7.36 7.32 -18.26
N HIS A 328 -7.03 7.23 -16.96
CA HIS A 328 -7.57 8.09 -15.91
C HIS A 328 -6.55 9.15 -15.45
N PRO A 329 -7.00 10.36 -15.08
CA PRO A 329 -6.13 11.39 -14.53
C PRO A 329 -5.70 11.02 -13.11
N LEU A 330 -4.51 10.45 -12.98
CA LEU A 330 -3.95 10.08 -11.68
C LEU A 330 -3.49 11.32 -10.92
N ARG A 331 -3.81 11.37 -9.62
CA ARG A 331 -3.31 12.40 -8.71
C ARG A 331 -1.85 12.12 -8.32
N SER A 332 -1.15 13.14 -7.84
CA SER A 332 0.28 13.07 -7.48
C SER A 332 0.61 12.03 -6.39
N TYR A 333 -0.36 11.66 -5.56
CA TYR A 333 -0.22 10.62 -4.54
C TYR A 333 -0.43 9.19 -5.10
N VAL A 334 -0.75 9.02 -6.38
CA VAL A 334 -0.94 7.71 -7.02
C VAL A 334 0.20 7.44 -8.01
N GLU A 335 0.93 6.34 -7.81
CA GLU A 335 2.06 5.93 -8.64
C GLU A 335 1.80 4.53 -9.22
N VAL A 336 1.96 4.37 -10.54
CA VAL A 336 1.95 3.07 -11.19
C VAL A 336 3.35 2.48 -11.16
N VAL A 337 3.51 1.36 -10.46
CA VAL A 337 4.77 0.62 -10.35
C VAL A 337 4.74 -0.55 -11.33
N SER A 338 5.61 -0.51 -12.34
CA SER A 338 5.78 -1.61 -13.28
C SER A 338 6.85 -2.57 -12.78
N VAL A 339 6.45 -3.79 -12.43
CA VAL A 339 7.32 -4.87 -11.96
C VAL A 339 7.96 -5.56 -13.16
N PRO A 340 9.30 -5.68 -13.21
CA PRO A 340 9.98 -6.39 -14.30
C PRO A 340 9.59 -7.87 -14.37
N ALA A 341 9.44 -8.37 -15.59
CA ALA A 341 9.11 -9.76 -15.85
C ALA A 341 10.19 -10.68 -15.27
N SER A 342 9.79 -11.53 -14.33
CA SER A 342 10.65 -12.48 -13.63
C SER A 342 9.81 -13.60 -13.02
N LEU A 343 10.44 -14.75 -12.79
CA LEU A 343 9.81 -15.88 -12.09
C LEU A 343 10.25 -15.92 -10.62
N PRO A 344 9.34 -16.23 -9.67
CA PRO A 344 7.93 -16.56 -9.89
C PRO A 344 7.05 -15.32 -10.16
N ARG A 345 5.98 -15.47 -10.95
CA ARG A 345 4.99 -14.40 -11.18
C ARG A 345 3.88 -14.49 -10.14
N THR A 346 4.12 -13.88 -8.98
CA THR A 346 3.23 -13.96 -7.81
C THR A 346 2.98 -12.58 -7.22
N LYS A 347 1.80 -12.40 -6.62
CA LYS A 347 1.44 -11.24 -5.81
C LYS A 347 2.52 -10.89 -4.77
N PRO A 348 3.01 -11.82 -3.93
CA PRO A 348 4.09 -11.52 -2.97
C PRO A 348 5.37 -10.98 -3.61
N LYS A 349 5.80 -11.47 -4.79
CA LYS A 349 6.94 -10.89 -5.51
C LYS A 349 6.69 -9.43 -5.89
N ALA A 350 5.51 -9.14 -6.44
CA ALA A 350 5.13 -7.78 -6.81
C ALA A 350 5.12 -6.84 -5.59
N LEU A 351 4.58 -7.30 -4.47
CA LEU A 351 4.58 -6.55 -3.20
C LEU A 351 5.98 -6.36 -2.62
N ALA A 352 6.82 -7.40 -2.64
CA ALA A 352 8.21 -7.30 -2.22
C ALA A 352 9.02 -6.32 -3.08
N TYR A 353 8.74 -6.23 -4.39
CA TYR A 353 9.34 -5.24 -5.28
C TYR A 353 8.87 -3.82 -4.97
N ALA A 354 7.60 -3.64 -4.59
CA ALA A 354 7.00 -2.33 -4.34
C ALA A 354 7.27 -1.79 -2.92
N LEU A 355 7.51 -2.65 -1.93
CA LEU A 355 7.72 -2.25 -0.53
C LEU A 355 8.89 -1.25 -0.34
N PRO A 356 10.06 -1.40 -0.98
CA PRO A 356 11.13 -0.40 -0.89
C PRO A 356 10.77 0.96 -1.52
N LEU A 357 9.70 1.00 -2.33
CA LEU A 357 9.22 2.19 -3.02
C LEU A 357 8.18 2.96 -2.21
N THR A 358 7.78 2.47 -1.03
CA THR A 358 6.89 3.16 -0.11
C THR A 358 7.67 3.87 1.00
N SER A 359 7.07 4.93 1.53
CA SER A 359 7.61 5.83 2.54
C SER A 359 6.79 5.87 3.83
N GLY A 360 5.57 5.35 3.80
CA GLY A 360 4.66 5.43 4.94
C GLY A 360 5.09 4.62 6.15
N GLU A 361 4.78 5.15 7.34
CA GLU A 361 4.96 4.45 8.62
C GLU A 361 4.06 3.20 8.70
N PHE A 362 2.88 3.31 8.10
CA PHE A 362 1.95 2.20 7.92
C PHE A 362 1.86 1.81 6.45
N VAL A 363 1.63 0.52 6.22
CA VAL A 363 1.43 -0.06 4.90
C VAL A 363 0.17 -0.90 4.93
N VAL A 364 -0.74 -0.71 3.98
CA VAL A 364 -1.89 -1.59 3.76
C VAL A 364 -1.82 -2.19 2.36
N LEU A 365 -2.28 -3.43 2.24
CA LEU A 365 -2.48 -4.13 0.99
C LEU A 365 -3.97 -4.21 0.67
N TYR A 366 -4.36 -3.87 -0.55
CA TYR A 366 -5.67 -4.17 -1.12
C TYR A 366 -5.53 -5.00 -2.40
N ASP A 367 -6.55 -5.81 -2.70
CA ASP A 367 -6.75 -6.44 -4.00
C ASP A 367 -7.52 -5.49 -4.93
N ALA A 368 -7.54 -5.80 -6.23
CA ALA A 368 -8.07 -4.87 -7.24
C ALA A 368 -9.60 -4.67 -7.11
N GLU A 369 -10.32 -5.71 -6.69
CA GLU A 369 -11.76 -5.73 -6.48
C GLU A 369 -12.22 -5.12 -5.15
N ASP A 370 -11.27 -4.87 -4.25
CA ASP A 370 -11.57 -4.45 -2.89
C ASP A 370 -12.27 -3.09 -2.83
N ARG A 371 -13.29 -3.04 -1.99
CA ARG A 371 -13.99 -1.80 -1.62
C ARG A 371 -13.80 -1.56 -0.11
N PRO A 372 -12.63 -1.05 0.32
CA PRO A 372 -12.36 -0.80 1.73
C PRO A 372 -13.28 0.29 2.27
N HIS A 373 -13.68 0.15 3.54
CA HIS A 373 -14.48 1.17 4.20
C HIS A 373 -13.70 2.51 4.29
N PRO A 374 -14.34 3.67 4.05
CA PRO A 374 -13.67 4.98 4.04
C PRO A 374 -12.78 5.27 5.26
N MET A 375 -13.22 4.84 6.44
CA MET A 375 -12.54 5.11 7.72
C MET A 375 -11.47 4.07 8.11
N GLN A 376 -11.19 3.08 7.26
CA GLN A 376 -10.33 1.95 7.64
C GLN A 376 -8.89 2.36 7.98
N LEU A 377 -8.28 3.29 7.21
CA LEU A 377 -6.96 3.84 7.51
C LEU A 377 -6.94 4.59 8.85
N MET A 378 -8.00 5.36 9.13
CA MET A 378 -8.16 6.13 10.36
C MET A 378 -8.29 5.20 11.57
N GLU A 379 -9.11 4.15 11.47
CA GLU A 379 -9.25 3.15 12.53
C GLU A 379 -7.92 2.44 12.79
N ALA A 380 -7.23 1.99 11.73
CA ALA A 380 -5.93 1.33 11.86
C ALA A 380 -4.91 2.22 12.57
N TRP A 381 -4.80 3.49 12.18
CA TRP A 381 -3.90 4.44 12.84
C TRP A 381 -4.25 4.64 14.32
N GLN A 382 -5.53 4.86 14.65
CA GLN A 382 -5.96 5.06 16.04
C GLN A 382 -5.68 3.82 16.90
N ARG A 383 -5.88 2.62 16.34
CA ARG A 383 -5.60 1.35 16.99
C ARG A 383 -4.10 1.15 17.22
N PHE A 384 -3.26 1.45 16.24
CA PHE A 384 -1.81 1.44 16.41
C PHE A 384 -1.32 2.50 17.41
N ALA A 385 -1.89 3.70 17.39
CA ALA A 385 -1.51 4.77 18.32
C ALA A 385 -1.85 4.45 19.78
N ALA A 386 -2.94 3.71 20.01
CA ALA A 386 -3.38 3.29 21.34
C ALA A 386 -2.72 1.98 21.84
N ALA A 387 -2.02 1.25 20.96
CA ALA A 387 -1.41 -0.04 21.26
C ALA A 387 0.10 0.08 21.50
N ASP A 388 0.65 -0.97 22.12
CA ASP A 388 2.08 -1.20 22.20
C ASP A 388 2.75 -1.39 20.82
N ALA A 389 4.08 -1.38 20.82
CA ALA A 389 4.89 -1.64 19.63
C ALA A 389 4.80 -3.10 19.16
N GLU A 390 4.37 -4.02 20.03
CA GLU A 390 4.18 -5.45 19.70
C GLU A 390 3.02 -5.65 18.71
N LEU A 391 2.03 -4.74 18.67
CA LEU A 391 0.98 -4.79 17.66
C LEU A 391 1.54 -4.39 16.28
N ALA A 392 1.83 -5.40 15.47
CA ALA A 392 2.44 -5.23 14.16
C ALA A 392 1.43 -5.19 13.01
N CYS A 393 0.31 -5.92 13.13
CA CYS A 393 -0.67 -6.06 12.06
C CYS A 393 -2.11 -5.92 12.55
N LEU A 394 -2.94 -5.27 11.75
CA LEU A 394 -4.38 -5.15 11.95
C LEU A 394 -5.11 -5.70 10.71
N GLN A 395 -5.90 -6.76 10.91
CA GLN A 395 -6.72 -7.37 9.85
C GLN A 395 -8.10 -6.70 9.80
N ALA A 396 -8.48 -6.16 8.64
CA ALA A 396 -9.85 -5.75 8.42
C ALA A 396 -10.75 -6.96 8.11
N PRO A 397 -12.03 -6.95 8.55
CA PRO A 397 -12.96 -8.01 8.21
C PRO A 397 -13.37 -7.93 6.74
N LEU A 398 -13.39 -9.08 6.07
CA LEU A 398 -13.84 -9.18 4.67
C LEU A 398 -15.33 -9.51 4.62
N GLU A 399 -16.08 -8.73 3.84
CA GLU A 399 -17.53 -8.83 3.70
C GLU A 399 -17.94 -9.11 2.26
N ILE A 400 -18.53 -10.29 2.07
CA ILE A 400 -19.08 -10.71 0.79
C ILE A 400 -20.33 -9.88 0.48
N SER A 401 -20.29 -9.17 -0.64
CA SER A 401 -21.35 -8.24 -1.05
C SER A 401 -22.43 -8.91 -1.88
N ASN A 402 -22.07 -9.88 -2.73
CA ASN A 402 -22.97 -10.60 -3.63
C ASN A 402 -23.64 -11.84 -3.00
N ARG A 403 -23.88 -11.86 -1.68
CA ARG A 403 -24.44 -13.03 -0.95
C ARG A 403 -25.78 -13.54 -1.47
N ARG A 404 -26.51 -12.72 -2.22
CA ARG A 404 -27.81 -13.06 -2.81
C ARG A 404 -27.71 -13.61 -4.22
N ALA A 405 -26.52 -13.63 -4.82
CA ALA A 405 -26.30 -14.10 -6.19
C ALA A 405 -26.50 -15.62 -6.32
N SER A 406 -26.03 -16.40 -5.34
CA SER A 406 -26.20 -17.85 -5.34
C SER A 406 -26.12 -18.45 -3.94
N LEU A 407 -26.50 -19.73 -3.81
CA LEU A 407 -26.32 -20.49 -2.57
C LEU A 407 -24.84 -20.58 -2.18
N ILE A 408 -23.94 -20.75 -3.16
CA ILE A 408 -22.48 -20.81 -2.94
C ILE A 408 -21.99 -19.48 -2.37
N SER A 409 -22.35 -18.34 -2.96
CA SER A 409 -21.95 -17.02 -2.46
C SER A 409 -22.53 -16.75 -1.06
N ASN A 410 -23.76 -17.19 -0.78
CA ASN A 410 -24.34 -17.05 0.56
C ASN A 410 -23.58 -17.87 1.61
N MET A 411 -23.27 -19.14 1.30
CA MET A 411 -22.48 -20.02 2.18
C MET A 411 -21.08 -19.44 2.41
N PHE A 412 -20.44 -18.93 1.36
CA PHE A 412 -19.15 -18.27 1.43
C PHE A 412 -19.19 -17.04 2.34
N GLY A 413 -20.22 -16.20 2.20
CA GLY A 413 -20.45 -15.05 3.07
C GLY A 413 -20.74 -15.41 4.53
N PHE A 414 -21.37 -16.56 4.80
CA PHE A 414 -21.55 -17.06 6.16
C PHE A 414 -20.22 -17.50 6.78
N GLU A 415 -19.41 -18.24 6.03
CA GLU A 415 -18.08 -18.68 6.47
C GLU A 415 -17.17 -17.48 6.77
N TYR A 416 -17.13 -16.48 5.89
CA TYR A 416 -16.36 -15.26 6.08
C TYR A 416 -16.81 -14.47 7.30
N ALA A 417 -18.13 -14.34 7.53
CA ALA A 417 -18.64 -13.70 8.73
C ALA A 417 -18.20 -14.45 10.01
N GLY A 418 -18.23 -15.79 10.00
CA GLY A 418 -17.73 -16.59 11.11
C GLY A 418 -16.22 -16.44 11.34
N LEU A 419 -15.44 -16.40 10.26
CA LEU A 419 -13.99 -16.23 10.33
C LEU A 419 -13.61 -14.83 10.83
N PHE A 420 -13.98 -13.79 10.08
CA PHE A 420 -13.50 -12.43 10.28
C PHE A 420 -14.18 -11.69 11.44
N ARG A 421 -15.45 -12.01 11.77
CA ARG A 421 -16.16 -11.33 12.86
C ARG A 421 -16.23 -12.11 14.16
N ARG A 422 -15.84 -13.39 14.18
CA ARG A 422 -15.86 -14.21 15.40
C ARG A 422 -14.51 -14.85 15.69
N LEU A 423 -14.03 -15.72 14.79
CA LEU A 423 -12.82 -16.49 15.06
C LEU A 423 -11.57 -15.61 15.18
N LEU A 424 -11.32 -14.70 14.23
CA LEU A 424 -10.13 -13.85 14.28
C LEU A 424 -10.11 -12.89 15.50
N PRO A 425 -11.20 -12.16 15.82
CA PRO A 425 -11.25 -11.36 17.04
C PRO A 425 -11.05 -12.18 18.30
N TRP A 426 -11.62 -13.39 18.36
CA TRP A 426 -11.41 -14.30 19.49
C TRP A 426 -9.95 -14.72 19.62
N LEU A 427 -9.28 -15.10 18.52
CA LEU A 427 -7.84 -15.43 18.53
C LEU A 427 -7.01 -14.23 18.99
N ALA A 428 -7.33 -13.02 18.50
CA ALA A 428 -6.60 -11.79 18.82
C ALA A 428 -6.71 -11.44 20.30
N ALA A 429 -7.92 -11.53 20.86
CA ALA A 429 -8.17 -11.28 22.27
C ALA A 429 -7.42 -12.25 23.20
N HIS A 430 -7.15 -13.48 22.74
CA HIS A 430 -6.38 -14.49 23.48
C HIS A 430 -4.89 -14.48 23.11
N ARG A 431 -4.42 -13.50 22.33
CA ARG A 431 -3.03 -13.38 21.86
C ARG A 431 -2.52 -14.64 21.15
N LEU A 432 -3.41 -15.32 20.43
CA LEU A 432 -3.08 -16.48 19.62
C LEU A 432 -2.64 -16.03 18.22
N VAL A 433 -1.96 -16.93 17.49
CA VAL A 433 -1.53 -16.67 16.11
C VAL A 433 -2.76 -16.37 15.25
N LEU A 434 -2.74 -15.22 14.57
CA LEU A 434 -3.79 -14.84 13.63
C LEU A 434 -3.40 -15.29 12.22
N PRO A 435 -4.18 -16.17 11.59
CA PRO A 435 -4.06 -16.40 10.17
C PRO A 435 -4.61 -15.17 9.44
N LEU A 436 -3.71 -14.34 8.91
CA LEU A 436 -4.09 -13.15 8.15
C LEU A 436 -4.86 -13.56 6.89
N GLY A 437 -5.81 -12.71 6.48
CA GLY A 437 -6.45 -12.82 5.17
C GLY A 437 -5.58 -12.22 4.08
N GLY A 438 -5.86 -12.54 2.82
CA GLY A 438 -5.02 -12.14 1.68
C GLY A 438 -5.00 -10.65 1.37
N THR A 439 -5.87 -9.88 2.02
CA THR A 439 -6.04 -8.44 1.77
C THR A 439 -6.49 -7.70 3.03
N SER A 440 -6.43 -6.37 2.96
CA SER A 440 -6.81 -5.43 4.02
C SER A 440 -6.06 -5.68 5.32
N ASN A 441 -4.79 -6.06 5.19
CA ASN A 441 -3.85 -6.15 6.29
C ASN A 441 -3.12 -4.81 6.41
N HIS A 442 -3.26 -4.16 7.56
CA HIS A 442 -2.54 -2.93 7.87
C HIS A 442 -1.34 -3.29 8.73
N PHE A 443 -0.15 -2.91 8.32
CA PHE A 443 1.09 -3.21 9.00
C PHE A 443 1.75 -1.94 9.53
N ARG A 444 2.39 -2.05 10.70
CA ARG A 444 3.55 -1.20 11.00
C ARG A 444 4.65 -1.57 10.03
N ARG A 445 5.14 -0.61 9.26
CA ARG A 445 6.20 -0.86 8.27
C ARG A 445 7.43 -1.49 8.90
N SER A 446 7.86 -0.99 10.06
CA SER A 446 9.04 -1.49 10.76
C SER A 446 8.95 -2.99 11.05
N ALA A 447 7.81 -3.45 11.58
CA ALA A 447 7.58 -4.86 11.87
C ALA A 447 7.51 -5.71 10.58
N LEU A 448 6.87 -5.20 9.52
CA LEU A 448 6.82 -5.87 8.22
C LEU A 448 8.21 -6.03 7.59
N GLU A 449 9.06 -5.01 7.67
CA GLU A 449 10.45 -5.06 7.19
C GLU A 449 11.29 -6.02 8.05
N GLU A 450 11.12 -6.00 9.37
CA GLU A 450 11.88 -6.85 10.30
C GLU A 450 11.63 -8.35 10.08
N VAL A 451 10.39 -8.74 9.80
CA VAL A 451 10.07 -10.14 9.47
C VAL A 451 10.43 -10.52 8.03
N GLY A 452 10.94 -9.59 7.23
CA GLY A 452 11.43 -9.81 5.87
C GLY A 452 10.39 -9.67 4.76
N GLY A 453 9.27 -9.00 5.01
CA GLY A 453 8.26 -8.70 3.98
C GLY A 453 7.51 -9.93 3.46
N TRP A 454 7.07 -9.91 2.21
CA TRP A 454 6.35 -11.02 1.58
C TRP A 454 7.30 -12.02 0.93
N ASP A 455 7.06 -13.32 1.12
CA ASP A 455 7.86 -14.38 0.50
C ASP A 455 7.41 -14.63 -0.95
N PRO A 456 8.23 -14.34 -1.98
CA PRO A 456 7.83 -14.49 -3.38
C PRO A 456 7.47 -15.92 -3.79
N TYR A 457 7.91 -16.93 -3.01
CA TYR A 457 7.71 -18.35 -3.31
C TYR A 457 6.52 -18.99 -2.59
N ASN A 458 5.83 -18.27 -1.70
CA ASN A 458 4.65 -18.77 -0.99
C ASN A 458 3.35 -18.26 -1.64
N VAL A 459 2.39 -19.15 -1.92
CA VAL A 459 1.09 -18.76 -2.53
C VAL A 459 0.02 -18.37 -1.50
N THR A 460 0.32 -18.48 -0.20
CA THR A 460 -0.45 -17.94 0.93
C THR A 460 0.50 -17.14 1.80
N GLU A 461 0.99 -16.04 1.22
CA GLU A 461 1.96 -15.13 1.83
C GLU A 461 1.42 -14.44 3.09
N ASP A 462 0.10 -14.27 3.16
CA ASP A 462 -0.66 -13.69 4.26
C ASP A 462 -0.58 -14.56 5.53
N ALA A 463 -0.95 -15.83 5.42
CA ALA A 463 -0.92 -16.78 6.52
C ALA A 463 0.52 -17.02 7.00
N ASP A 464 1.48 -17.07 6.08
CA ASP A 464 2.90 -17.14 6.39
C ASP A 464 3.39 -15.90 7.15
N LEU A 465 3.00 -14.70 6.69
CA LEU A 465 3.38 -13.46 7.35
C LEU A 465 2.79 -13.36 8.76
N GLY A 466 1.53 -13.78 8.96
CA GLY A 466 0.91 -13.85 10.28
C GLY A 466 1.68 -14.75 11.25
N LEU A 467 2.13 -15.91 10.76
CA LEU A 467 2.98 -16.81 11.53
C LEU A 467 4.37 -16.23 11.80
N ARG A 468 5.01 -15.59 10.81
CA ARG A 468 6.32 -14.95 10.99
C ARG A 468 6.27 -13.80 11.99
N LEU A 469 5.22 -12.99 11.98
CA LEU A 469 4.99 -11.97 13.00
C LEU A 469 4.97 -12.58 14.41
N ALA A 470 4.16 -13.62 14.61
CA ALA A 470 4.08 -14.31 15.90
C ALA A 470 5.43 -14.90 16.35
N ARG A 471 6.21 -15.45 15.41
CA ARG A 471 7.56 -15.98 15.69
C ARG A 471 8.56 -14.91 16.15
N PHE A 472 8.40 -13.68 15.69
CA PHE A 472 9.24 -12.54 16.10
C PHE A 472 8.70 -11.84 17.36
N GLY A 473 7.69 -12.41 18.02
CA GLY A 473 7.09 -11.84 19.23
C GLY A 473 6.07 -10.74 18.96
N TYR A 474 5.72 -10.50 17.69
CA TYR A 474 4.67 -9.56 17.34
C TYR A 474 3.28 -10.19 17.46
N ARG A 475 2.28 -9.36 17.75
CA ARG A 475 0.86 -9.73 17.73
C ARG A 475 0.14 -9.06 16.57
N ALA A 476 -0.94 -9.70 16.13
CA ALA A 476 -1.91 -9.13 15.22
C ALA A 476 -3.27 -9.02 15.92
N ASP A 477 -4.07 -8.07 15.46
CA ASP A 477 -5.41 -7.80 16.00
C ASP A 477 -6.37 -7.46 14.84
N THR A 478 -7.64 -7.20 15.12
CA THR A 478 -8.68 -6.97 14.10
C THR A 478 -9.21 -5.53 14.13
N LEU A 479 -9.70 -5.08 12.97
CA LEU A 479 -10.47 -3.84 12.80
C LEU A 479 -11.97 -4.13 12.75
N SER A 480 -12.78 -3.07 12.84
CA SER A 480 -14.23 -3.11 12.67
C SER A 480 -14.71 -2.60 11.31
N CYS A 481 -13.98 -1.67 10.69
CA CYS A 481 -14.25 -1.16 9.34
C CYS A 481 -13.96 -2.24 8.30
N PRO A 482 -14.96 -2.76 7.58
CA PRO A 482 -14.78 -3.90 6.69
C PRO A 482 -14.22 -3.49 5.32
N THR A 483 -13.74 -4.49 4.59
CA THR A 483 -13.54 -4.41 3.14
C THR A 483 -14.58 -5.26 2.45
N ARG A 484 -15.23 -4.70 1.43
CA ARG A 484 -16.26 -5.39 0.67
C ARG A 484 -15.68 -5.99 -0.60
N GLU A 485 -15.89 -7.28 -0.79
CA GLU A 485 -15.49 -8.06 -1.96
C GLU A 485 -16.67 -8.88 -2.50
N ASP A 486 -16.54 -9.41 -3.71
CA ASP A 486 -17.51 -10.34 -4.28
C ASP A 486 -16.99 -11.77 -4.16
N GLY A 487 -17.85 -12.67 -3.69
CA GLY A 487 -17.54 -14.09 -3.51
C GLY A 487 -17.86 -14.91 -4.76
N PRO A 488 -17.38 -16.17 -4.84
CA PRO A 488 -17.67 -17.05 -5.96
C PRO A 488 -19.17 -17.35 -6.06
N GLU A 489 -19.70 -17.30 -7.28
CA GLU A 489 -21.12 -17.55 -7.56
C GLU A 489 -21.40 -19.00 -7.94
N ASP A 490 -20.43 -19.70 -8.51
CA ASP A 490 -20.52 -21.09 -8.93
C ASP A 490 -19.53 -22.00 -8.19
N PHE A 491 -19.78 -23.31 -8.28
CA PHE A 491 -19.02 -24.32 -7.57
C PHE A 491 -17.58 -24.49 -8.10
N ASP A 492 -17.37 -24.34 -9.41
CA ASP A 492 -16.05 -24.58 -10.01
C ASP A 492 -15.08 -23.48 -9.63
N THR A 493 -15.53 -22.21 -9.66
CA THR A 493 -14.78 -21.06 -9.16
C THR A 493 -14.47 -21.22 -7.68
N TRP A 494 -15.46 -21.58 -6.86
CA TRP A 494 -15.25 -21.84 -5.43
C TRP A 494 -14.24 -22.97 -5.20
N LEU A 495 -14.34 -24.09 -5.92
CA LEU A 495 -13.46 -25.24 -5.76
C LEU A 495 -12.03 -24.92 -6.20
N ALA A 496 -11.85 -24.17 -7.28
CA ALA A 496 -10.54 -23.71 -7.74
C ALA A 496 -9.86 -22.81 -6.69
N GLN A 497 -10.62 -21.88 -6.09
CA GLN A 497 -10.15 -21.03 -5.01
C GLN A 497 -9.70 -21.87 -3.79
N ARG A 498 -10.49 -22.86 -3.39
CA ARG A 498 -10.16 -23.75 -2.26
C ARG A 498 -8.91 -24.58 -2.49
N LYS A 499 -8.74 -25.16 -3.69
CA LYS A 499 -7.52 -25.90 -4.05
C LYS A 499 -6.28 -25.01 -3.91
N ARG A 500 -6.38 -23.74 -4.33
CA ARG A 500 -5.30 -22.76 -4.19
C ARG A 500 -4.95 -22.51 -2.72
N TRP A 501 -5.95 -22.28 -1.87
CA TRP A 501 -5.74 -22.07 -0.44
C TRP A 501 -5.12 -23.30 0.23
N PHE A 502 -5.66 -24.50 0.00
CA PHE A 502 -5.09 -25.73 0.57
C PHE A 502 -3.63 -25.96 0.15
N LYS A 503 -3.30 -25.69 -1.13
CA LYS A 503 -1.93 -25.76 -1.62
C LYS A 503 -1.01 -24.80 -0.85
N GLY A 504 -1.44 -23.56 -0.64
CA GLY A 504 -0.66 -22.58 0.11
C GLY A 504 -0.50 -22.93 1.58
N TRP A 505 -1.57 -23.36 2.26
CA TRP A 505 -1.47 -23.87 3.63
C TRP A 505 -0.43 -24.96 3.76
N ILE A 506 -0.41 -25.94 2.84
CA ILE A 506 0.62 -26.99 2.82
C ILE A 506 2.04 -26.42 2.64
N GLN A 507 2.21 -25.35 1.85
CA GLN A 507 3.50 -24.66 1.71
C GLN A 507 3.90 -23.97 3.02
N THR A 508 3.00 -23.20 3.65
CA THR A 508 3.26 -22.53 4.93
C THR A 508 3.58 -23.54 6.04
N PHE A 509 2.87 -24.67 6.10
CA PHE A 509 3.18 -25.76 7.03
C PHE A 509 4.56 -26.39 6.81
N LYS A 510 5.15 -26.31 5.61
CA LYS A 510 6.53 -26.78 5.38
C LYS A 510 7.58 -25.80 5.89
N ILE A 511 7.24 -24.53 6.09
CA ILE A 511 8.16 -23.52 6.61
C ILE A 511 8.18 -23.57 8.14
N LEU A 512 7.02 -23.73 8.78
CA LEU A 512 6.85 -23.73 10.24
C LEU A 512 7.87 -24.62 11.02
N PRO A 513 8.19 -25.86 10.61
CA PRO A 513 9.10 -26.74 11.36
C PRO A 513 10.59 -26.39 11.19
N LYS A 514 10.97 -25.65 10.13
CA LYS A 514 12.38 -25.28 9.90
C LYS A 514 12.91 -24.24 10.87
N ALA A 515 11.97 -23.61 11.56
CA ALA A 515 12.13 -22.41 12.35
C ALA A 515 12.09 -22.65 13.87
N LEU A 516 11.68 -23.86 14.28
CA LEU A 516 11.61 -24.31 15.66
C LEU A 516 12.92 -24.98 16.11
N ILE A 517 13.92 -25.02 15.22
CA ILE A 517 15.30 -25.46 15.41
C ILE A 517 16.17 -24.22 15.22
#